data_AF-A0A7J2HPW0-F1
#
_entry.id   AF-A0A7J2HPW0-F1
#
_cell.length_a   1.000
_cell.length_b   1.000
_cell.length_c   1.000
_cell.angle_alpha   90.00
_cell.angle_beta   90.00
_cell.angle_gamma   90.00
#
_symmetry.space_group_name_H-M   'P 1'
#
loop_
_entity.id
_entity.type
_entity.pdbx_description
1 polymer ?
#
loop_
_entity_poly.entity_id
_entity_poly.type
_entity_poly.pdbx_seq_one_letter_code
_entity_poly.pdbx_strand_id
1 'polypeptide(L)'
;MKEAQMSKIVITKDLSRLGDVIINYVSSVALTLYHQKVFAIKVPNKLLSRASRLASLELHIKMTSKKANSGDLAEALIAYAWLNSLMSTNEMINILIENLRKTGSIEEAIAFLLDAILKRIQKH
;
A
#
# COMPACT_ATOMS: atom_id res chain seq x y z
N MET A 1 -15.05 1.20 21.97
CA MET A 1 -15.51 0.48 20.76
C MET A 1 -14.82 1.05 19.51
N LYS A 2 -13.57 0.67 19.19
CA LYS A 2 -12.91 1.04 17.92
C LYS A 2 -11.96 -0.04 17.34
N GLU A 3 -11.89 -1.21 17.95
CA GLU A 3 -11.04 -2.32 17.47
C GLU A 3 -11.81 -3.32 16.57
N ALA A 4 -13.14 -3.27 16.55
CA ALA A 4 -13.97 -4.33 15.95
C ALA A 4 -14.20 -4.25 14.42
N GLN A 5 -13.74 -3.19 13.73
CA GLN A 5 -14.00 -3.04 12.28
C GLN A 5 -12.85 -3.53 11.39
N MET A 6 -11.60 -3.54 11.87
CA MET A 6 -10.48 -4.05 11.06
C MET A 6 -10.39 -5.59 11.01
N SER A 7 -11.12 -6.29 11.87
CA SER A 7 -11.15 -7.76 11.92
C SER A 7 -11.84 -8.41 10.71
N LYS A 8 -12.35 -7.62 9.75
CA LYS A 8 -13.10 -8.12 8.58
C LYS A 8 -12.37 -8.09 7.24
N ILE A 9 -11.15 -7.55 7.13
CA ILE A 9 -10.39 -7.67 5.88
C ILE A 9 -9.79 -9.07 5.82
N VAL A 10 -10.47 -9.97 5.10
CA VAL A 10 -9.96 -11.32 4.84
C VAL A 10 -8.84 -11.22 3.82
N ILE A 11 -7.63 -11.48 4.27
CA ILE A 11 -6.44 -11.49 3.42
C ILE A 11 -6.42 -12.80 2.66
N THR A 12 -6.73 -12.73 1.37
CA THR A 12 -6.61 -13.86 0.46
C THR A 12 -5.39 -13.71 -0.42
N LYS A 13 -4.82 -14.84 -0.86
CA LYS A 13 -3.70 -14.85 -1.80
C LYS A 13 -4.06 -14.16 -3.13
N ASP A 14 -5.31 -14.28 -3.56
CA ASP A 14 -5.77 -13.64 -4.80
C ASP A 14 -5.92 -12.13 -4.65
N LEU A 15 -6.32 -11.64 -3.48
CA LEU A 15 -6.35 -10.21 -3.18
C LEU A 15 -4.94 -9.61 -3.15
N SER A 16 -3.97 -10.30 -2.53
CA SER A 16 -2.55 -9.91 -2.57
C SER A 16 -2.01 -9.86 -4.00
N ARG A 17 -2.30 -10.85 -4.84
CA ARG A 17 -1.87 -10.85 -6.26
C ARG A 17 -2.40 -9.66 -7.04
N LEU A 18 -3.66 -9.26 -6.83
CA LEU A 18 -4.20 -8.05 -7.45
C LEU A 18 -3.45 -6.81 -6.94
N GLY A 19 -3.15 -6.78 -5.64
CA GLY A 19 -2.38 -5.74 -4.98
C GLY A 19 -0.97 -5.56 -5.55
N ASP A 20 -0.24 -6.66 -5.79
CA ASP A 20 1.08 -6.68 -6.43
C ASP A 20 1.03 -6.00 -7.81
N VAL A 21 0.02 -6.33 -8.62
CA VAL A 21 -0.15 -5.68 -9.94
C VAL A 21 -0.40 -4.18 -9.79
N ILE A 22 -1.29 -3.78 -8.89
CA ILE A 22 -1.63 -2.37 -8.67
C ILE A 22 -0.40 -1.59 -8.18
N ILE A 23 0.32 -2.08 -7.16
CA ILE A 23 1.45 -1.35 -6.57
C ILE A 23 2.61 -1.21 -7.57
N ASN A 24 2.84 -2.23 -8.39
CA ASN A 24 3.84 -2.18 -9.45
C ASN A 24 3.48 -1.13 -10.52
N TYR A 25 2.20 -1.08 -10.93
CA TYR A 25 1.72 -0.07 -11.87
C TYR A 25 1.87 1.35 -11.32
N VAL A 26 1.30 1.65 -10.14
CA VAL A 26 1.31 3.01 -9.59
C VAL A 26 2.71 3.49 -9.25
N SER A 27 3.59 2.60 -8.78
CA SER A 27 4.99 2.95 -8.47
C SER A 27 5.81 3.22 -9.74
N SER A 28 5.60 2.43 -10.80
CA SER A 28 6.24 2.63 -12.09
C SER A 28 5.84 3.97 -12.72
N VAL A 29 4.55 4.31 -12.69
CA VAL A 29 4.05 5.59 -13.19
C VAL A 29 4.57 6.74 -12.33
N ALA A 30 4.51 6.63 -11.00
CA ALA A 30 4.98 7.67 -10.09
C ALA A 30 6.47 7.99 -10.30
N LEU A 31 7.34 6.96 -10.37
CA LEU A 31 8.76 7.15 -10.66
C LEU A 31 8.99 7.73 -12.05
N THR A 32 8.20 7.30 -13.04
CA THR A 32 8.30 7.82 -14.40
C THR A 32 8.05 9.32 -14.44
N LEU A 33 6.97 9.77 -13.81
CA LEU A 33 6.59 11.17 -13.75
C LEU A 33 7.52 12.00 -12.85
N TYR A 34 8.03 11.40 -11.76
CA TYR A 34 8.95 12.07 -10.85
C TYR A 34 10.31 12.33 -11.48
N HIS A 35 10.90 11.33 -12.16
CA HIS A 35 12.23 11.42 -12.76
C HIS A 35 12.22 11.90 -14.21
N GLN A 36 11.06 12.07 -14.85
CA GLN A 36 10.93 12.41 -16.27
C GLN A 36 11.64 11.40 -17.19
N LYS A 37 11.64 10.12 -16.80
CA LYS A 37 12.27 9.00 -17.52
C LYS A 37 11.40 7.77 -17.34
N VAL A 38 11.25 6.92 -18.35
CA VAL A 38 10.41 5.71 -18.24
C VAL A 38 10.98 4.73 -17.20
N PHE A 39 10.13 4.30 -16.26
CA PHE A 39 10.39 3.22 -15.30
C PHE A 39 9.32 2.13 -15.45
N ALA A 40 9.77 0.87 -15.40
CA ALA A 40 8.93 -0.31 -15.28
C ALA A 40 9.51 -1.18 -14.17
N ILE A 41 9.02 -1.01 -12.96
CA ILE A 41 9.58 -1.66 -11.78
C ILE A 41 8.64 -2.72 -11.22
N LYS A 42 9.25 -3.76 -10.67
CA LYS A 42 8.60 -4.66 -9.73
C LYS A 42 9.04 -4.28 -8.32
N VAL A 43 8.11 -3.84 -7.49
CA VAL A 43 8.39 -3.49 -6.10
C VAL A 43 8.76 -4.76 -5.34
N PRO A 44 9.98 -4.86 -4.77
CA PRO A 44 10.38 -6.07 -4.08
C PRO A 44 9.53 -6.29 -2.82
N ASN A 45 9.11 -7.52 -2.54
CA ASN A 45 8.35 -7.84 -1.33
C ASN A 45 9.07 -7.39 -0.03
N LYS A 46 10.41 -7.42 -0.02
CA LYS A 46 11.22 -6.91 1.10
C LYS A 46 11.04 -5.40 1.31
N LEU A 47 10.91 -4.62 0.24
CA LEU A 47 10.67 -3.18 0.31
C LEU A 47 9.25 -2.92 0.85
N LEU A 48 8.23 -3.62 0.34
CA LEU A 48 6.87 -3.55 0.87
C LEU A 48 6.84 -3.94 2.35
N SER A 49 7.53 -5.00 2.71
CA SER A 49 7.64 -5.44 4.11
C SER A 49 8.24 -4.39 5.03
N ARG A 50 9.22 -3.59 4.55
CA ARG A 50 9.79 -2.46 5.30
C ARG A 50 8.84 -1.26 5.32
N ALA A 51 8.25 -0.89 4.18
CA ALA A 51 7.26 0.17 4.10
C ALA A 51 6.05 -0.09 5.04
N SER A 52 5.60 -1.35 5.14
CA SER A 52 4.56 -1.77 6.08
C SER A 52 4.94 -1.59 7.55
N ARG A 53 6.23 -1.69 7.89
CA ARG A 53 6.72 -1.45 9.27
C ARG A 53 6.88 0.03 9.57
N LEU A 54 7.24 0.82 8.56
CA LEU A 54 7.32 2.28 8.66
C LEU A 54 5.93 2.92 8.74
N ALA A 55 4.97 2.38 8.01
CA ALA A 55 3.57 2.68 8.20
C ALA A 55 3.13 2.18 9.57
N SER A 56 2.08 2.79 10.13
CA SER A 56 1.44 2.29 11.35
C SER A 56 0.77 0.91 11.15
N LEU A 57 0.99 0.25 10.01
CA LEU A 57 0.49 -1.08 9.64
C LEU A 57 0.81 -2.09 10.75
N GLU A 58 2.05 -2.21 11.24
CA GLU A 58 2.42 -3.27 12.20
C GLU A 58 1.59 -3.26 13.52
N LEU A 59 1.12 -2.09 13.97
CA LEU A 59 0.20 -1.98 15.12
C LEU A 59 -1.22 -2.48 14.80
N HIS A 60 -1.64 -2.33 13.55
CA HIS A 60 -2.98 -2.68 13.07
C HIS A 60 -3.08 -4.15 12.61
N ILE A 61 -1.98 -4.72 12.10
CA ILE A 61 -1.88 -6.08 11.55
C ILE A 61 -1.88 -7.17 12.60
N LYS A 62 -1.41 -6.86 13.82
CA LYS A 62 -1.36 -7.81 14.95
C LYS A 62 -2.71 -8.49 15.23
N MET A 63 -3.81 -8.00 14.67
CA MET A 63 -5.15 -8.53 14.84
C MET A 63 -5.59 -9.66 13.87
N THR A 64 -4.97 -9.88 12.69
CA THR A 64 -5.66 -10.67 11.63
C THR A 64 -4.95 -11.86 10.95
N SER A 65 -3.65 -12.14 11.11
CA SER A 65 -3.13 -13.42 10.53
C SER A 65 -1.85 -13.98 11.16
N LYS A 66 -1.85 -15.29 11.43
CA LYS A 66 -0.68 -16.07 11.88
C LYS A 66 0.23 -16.55 10.73
N LYS A 67 -0.06 -16.23 9.46
CA LYS A 67 0.61 -16.87 8.29
C LYS A 67 1.03 -15.95 7.14
N ALA A 68 0.48 -14.74 6.97
CA ALA A 68 0.87 -13.85 5.87
C ALA A 68 2.05 -12.95 6.27
N ASN A 69 3.00 -12.72 5.35
CA ASN A 69 4.09 -11.77 5.58
C ASN A 69 3.58 -10.32 5.41
N SER A 70 4.33 -9.33 5.92
CA SER A 70 3.87 -7.93 5.95
C SER A 70 3.78 -7.26 4.59
N GLY A 71 4.45 -7.79 3.56
CA GLY A 71 4.34 -7.28 2.20
C GLY A 71 3.09 -7.82 1.47
N ASP A 72 2.81 -9.12 1.55
CA ASP A 72 1.57 -9.71 1.02
C ASP A 72 0.33 -8.98 1.57
N LEU A 73 0.42 -8.56 2.83
CA LEU A 73 -0.63 -7.82 3.47
C LEU A 73 -0.79 -6.39 2.95
N ALA A 74 0.32 -5.68 2.73
CA ALA A 74 0.28 -4.36 2.11
C ALA A 74 -0.36 -4.43 0.71
N GLU A 75 0.00 -5.44 -0.08
CA GLU A 75 -0.61 -5.68 -1.38
C GLU A 75 -2.13 -5.90 -1.25
N ALA A 76 -2.54 -6.81 -0.36
CA ALA A 76 -3.96 -7.09 -0.16
C ALA A 76 -4.74 -5.84 0.32
N LEU A 77 -4.12 -4.99 1.14
CA LEU A 77 -4.71 -3.73 1.60
C LEU A 77 -4.90 -2.74 0.45
N ILE A 78 -3.91 -2.62 -0.44
CA ILE A 78 -4.00 -1.78 -1.64
C ILE A 78 -5.13 -2.25 -2.56
N ALA A 79 -5.22 -3.56 -2.80
CA ALA A 79 -6.29 -4.13 -3.60
C ALA A 79 -7.67 -3.92 -2.97
N TYR A 80 -7.80 -4.12 -1.66
CA TYR A 80 -9.04 -3.87 -0.92
C TYR A 80 -9.50 -2.41 -1.09
N ALA A 81 -8.59 -1.45 -0.88
CA ALA A 81 -8.90 -0.04 -0.99
C ALA A 81 -9.36 0.35 -2.40
N TRP A 82 -8.71 -0.22 -3.42
CA TRP A 82 -9.08 0.02 -4.82
C TRP A 82 -10.44 -0.60 -5.17
N LEU A 83 -10.67 -1.88 -4.83
CA LEU A 83 -11.93 -2.58 -5.14
C LEU A 83 -13.15 -1.93 -4.47
N ASN A 84 -12.97 -1.37 -3.28
CA ASN A 84 -14.04 -0.70 -2.53
C ASN A 84 -14.15 0.80 -2.88
N SER A 85 -13.49 1.26 -3.94
CA SER A 85 -13.49 2.68 -4.36
C SER A 85 -13.05 3.66 -3.26
N LEU A 86 -12.28 3.18 -2.27
CA LEU A 86 -11.74 4.02 -1.20
C LEU A 86 -10.58 4.88 -1.70
N MET A 87 -9.85 4.40 -2.71
CA MET A 87 -8.76 5.14 -3.33
C MET A 87 -8.54 4.68 -4.77
N SER A 88 -8.53 5.62 -5.71
CA SER A 88 -8.22 5.36 -7.12
C SER A 88 -6.72 5.24 -7.36
N THR A 89 -6.31 4.59 -8.46
CA THR A 89 -4.89 4.53 -8.86
C THR A 89 -4.28 5.91 -9.10
N ASN A 90 -5.04 6.86 -9.64
CA ASN A 90 -4.58 8.24 -9.83
C ASN A 90 -4.28 8.92 -8.49
N GLU A 91 -5.14 8.74 -7.48
CA GLU A 91 -4.85 9.23 -6.12
C GLU A 91 -3.60 8.58 -5.54
N MET A 92 -3.44 7.26 -5.71
CA MET A 92 -2.24 6.55 -5.24
C MET A 92 -0.97 7.11 -5.89
N ILE A 93 -0.98 7.32 -7.21
CA ILE A 93 0.14 7.90 -7.97
C ILE A 93 0.48 9.30 -7.44
N ASN A 94 -0.53 10.15 -7.21
CA ASN A 94 -0.32 11.50 -6.69
C ASN A 94 0.31 11.47 -5.29
N ILE A 95 -0.20 10.63 -4.40
CA ILE A 95 0.38 10.44 -3.05
C ILE A 95 1.84 9.99 -3.15
N LEU A 96 2.15 9.04 -4.04
CA LEU A 96 3.53 8.58 -4.23
C LEU A 96 4.44 9.71 -4.72
N ILE A 97 4.02 10.49 -5.73
CA ILE A 97 4.82 11.61 -6.27
C ILE A 97 5.03 12.69 -5.22
N GLU A 98 3.99 13.07 -4.49
CA GLU A 98 4.07 14.09 -3.44
C GLU A 98 5.05 13.69 -2.33
N ASN A 99 5.05 12.42 -1.92
CA ASN A 99 5.95 11.94 -0.89
C ASN A 99 7.36 11.67 -1.42
N LEU A 100 7.52 11.20 -2.67
CA LEU A 100 8.82 11.14 -3.33
C LEU A 100 9.52 12.50 -3.37
N ARG A 101 8.78 13.59 -3.63
CA ARG A 101 9.34 14.96 -3.60
C ARG A 101 9.78 15.39 -2.20
N LYS A 102 9.16 14.87 -1.14
CA LYS A 102 9.50 15.20 0.25
C LYS A 102 10.69 14.38 0.77
N THR A 103 10.75 13.09 0.41
CA THR A 103 11.67 12.13 1.02
C THR A 103 12.79 11.65 0.09
N GLY A 104 12.58 11.73 -1.23
CA GLY A 104 13.45 11.10 -2.22
C GLY A 104 13.42 9.56 -2.21
N SER A 105 12.55 8.94 -1.40
CA SER A 105 12.53 7.50 -1.14
C SER A 105 11.18 6.88 -1.51
N ILE A 106 11.19 5.92 -2.45
CA ILE A 106 9.99 5.17 -2.84
C ILE A 106 9.47 4.29 -1.69
N GLU A 107 10.36 3.79 -0.83
CA GLU A 107 9.96 3.00 0.34
C GLU A 107 9.15 3.83 1.32
N GLU A 108 9.61 5.05 1.62
CA GLU A 108 8.87 5.97 2.49
C GLU A 108 7.59 6.46 1.83
N ALA A 109 7.61 6.76 0.52
CA ALA A 109 6.41 7.16 -0.20
C ALA A 109 5.32 6.07 -0.16
N ILE A 110 5.71 4.80 -0.28
CA ILE A 110 4.78 3.66 -0.13
C ILE A 110 4.28 3.56 1.32
N ALA A 111 5.12 3.80 2.33
CA ALA A 111 4.67 3.83 3.72
C ALA A 111 3.58 4.89 3.94
N PHE A 112 3.74 6.10 3.40
CA PHE A 112 2.72 7.15 3.44
C PHE A 112 1.43 6.76 2.72
N LEU A 113 1.54 6.07 1.57
CA LEU A 113 0.38 5.54 0.85
C LEU A 113 -0.40 4.53 1.70
N LEU A 114 0.30 3.58 2.32
CA LEU A 114 -0.32 2.57 3.20
C LEU A 114 -1.04 3.22 4.39
N ASP A 115 -0.43 4.21 5.02
CA ASP A 115 -1.06 4.98 6.09
C ASP A 115 -2.30 5.75 5.62
N ALA A 116 -2.26 6.33 4.42
CA ALA A 116 -3.41 7.03 3.85
C ALA A 116 -4.57 6.07 3.58
N ILE A 117 -4.29 4.87 3.08
CA ILE A 117 -5.29 3.81 2.87
C ILE A 117 -5.91 3.38 4.20
N LEU A 118 -5.09 3.09 5.22
CA LEU A 118 -5.58 2.71 6.55
C LEU A 118 -6.52 3.77 7.14
N LYS A 119 -6.15 5.05 7.04
CA LYS A 119 -6.98 6.17 7.52
C LYS A 119 -8.33 6.25 6.79
N ARG A 120 -8.40 5.88 5.50
CA ARG A 120 -9.67 5.83 4.76
C ARG A 120 -10.53 4.66 5.20
N ILE A 121 -9.92 3.48 5.40
CA ILE A 121 -10.62 2.29 5.90
C ILE A 121 -11.22 2.55 7.29
N GLN A 122 -10.52 3.25 8.18
CA GLN A 122 -11.03 3.57 9.53
C GLN A 122 -12.19 4.58 9.56
N LYS A 123 -12.38 5.34 8.49
CA LYS A 123 -13.49 6.30 8.37
C LYS A 123 -14.75 5.69 7.77
N HIS A 124 -14.63 4.49 7.20
CA HIS A 124 -15.71 3.71 6.60
C HIS A 124 -16.17 2.60 7.55
#